data_AF-A0A2V7VJS7-F1
#
_entry.id   AF-A0A2V7VJS7-F1
#
_cell.length_a   1.000
_cell.length_b   1.000
_cell.length_c   1.000
_cell.angle_alpha   90.00
_cell.angle_beta   90.00
_cell.angle_gamma   90.00
#
_symmetry.space_group_name_H-M   'P 1'
#
loop_
_entity.id
_entity.type
_entity.pdbx_description
1 polymer ?
#
loop_
_entity_poly.entity_id
_entity_poly.type
_entity_poly.pdbx_seq_one_letter_code
_entity_poly.pdbx_strand_id
1 'polypeptide(L)'
;RLSRDPAVGRAYLADPLVSHRVSPRWFTAVSGAIARLQQDAPSLSVPLLLMISGADRIVDPEASVRFASRAPAQLVDLVRWDGFFHEVFNEPDRETVFRRMEEWLAARGR
;
A
#
# COMPACT_ATOMS: atom_id res chain seq x y z
N ARG A 1 13.67 2.33 -1.97
CA ARG A 1 13.60 3.16 -3.20
C ARG A 1 12.12 3.36 -3.50
N LEU A 2 11.71 4.57 -3.88
CA LEU A 2 10.30 4.93 -4.01
C LEU A 2 9.66 4.37 -5.29
N SER A 3 10.29 4.60 -6.44
CA SER A 3 9.82 4.12 -7.76
C SER A 3 11.00 3.62 -8.61
N ARG A 4 10.73 2.79 -9.62
CA ARG A 4 11.70 2.49 -10.69
C ARG A 4 12.13 3.75 -11.44
N ASP A 5 11.29 4.77 -11.52
CA ASP A 5 11.71 6.08 -12.02
C ASP A 5 12.54 6.84 -10.96
N PRO A 6 13.85 7.09 -11.19
CA PRO A 6 14.66 7.85 -10.26
C PRO A 6 14.25 9.33 -10.12
N ALA A 7 13.48 9.89 -11.08
CA ALA A 7 12.97 11.26 -10.98
C ALA A 7 11.99 11.42 -9.82
N VAL A 8 11.19 10.39 -9.52
CA VAL A 8 10.26 10.38 -8.39
C VAL A 8 11.01 10.56 -7.06
N GLY A 9 12.11 9.82 -6.88
CA GLY A 9 12.95 9.97 -5.69
C GLY A 9 13.58 11.36 -5.56
N ARG A 10 14.00 11.98 -6.68
CA ARG A 10 14.51 13.35 -6.68
C ARG A 10 13.42 14.38 -6.36
N ALA A 11 12.23 14.22 -6.93
CA ALA A 11 11.09 15.09 -6.67
C ALA A 11 10.67 15.02 -5.20
N TYR A 12 10.58 13.82 -4.63
CA TYR A 12 10.28 13.60 -3.22
C TYR A 12 11.27 14.31 -2.29
N LEU A 13 12.58 14.24 -2.59
CA LEU A 13 13.62 14.90 -1.79
C LEU A 13 13.64 16.42 -1.96
N ALA A 14 13.16 16.94 -3.10
CA ALA A 14 13.12 18.37 -3.39
C ALA A 14 11.83 19.03 -2.88
N ASP A 15 10.80 18.26 -2.52
CA ASP A 15 9.51 18.77 -2.08
C ASP A 15 9.57 19.31 -0.65
N PRO A 16 9.39 20.62 -0.42
CA PRO A 16 9.43 21.20 0.92
C PRO A 16 8.26 20.78 1.83
N LEU A 17 7.23 20.14 1.27
CA LEU A 17 6.08 19.63 2.03
C LEU A 17 6.33 18.24 2.61
N VAL A 18 7.39 17.55 2.19
CA VAL A 18 7.78 16.25 2.74
C VAL A 18 8.49 16.44 4.08
N SER A 19 7.96 15.79 5.14
CA SER A 19 8.60 15.76 6.44
C SER A 19 9.52 14.55 6.59
N HIS A 20 10.74 14.79 7.06
CA HIS A 20 11.72 13.75 7.42
C HIS A 20 11.86 13.54 8.93
N ARG A 21 10.92 14.07 9.72
CA ARG A 21 10.98 14.02 11.19
C ARG A 21 9.79 13.28 11.75
N VAL A 22 10.06 12.37 12.68
CA VAL A 22 9.06 11.65 13.46
C VAL A 22 9.39 11.74 14.94
N SER A 23 8.38 11.73 15.80
CA SER A 23 8.57 11.68 17.25
C SER A 23 8.60 10.23 17.74
N PRO A 24 9.23 9.94 18.89
CA PRO A 24 9.18 8.60 19.48
C PRO A 24 7.75 8.10 19.73
N ARG A 25 6.84 8.99 20.14
CA ARG A 25 5.41 8.66 20.34
C ARG A 25 4.72 8.28 19.04
N TRP A 26 5.03 8.96 17.94
CA TRP A 26 4.51 8.58 16.62
C TRP A 26 4.98 7.17 16.25
N PHE A 27 6.28 6.89 16.43
CA PHE A 27 6.86 5.59 16.09
C PHE A 27 6.21 4.45 16.86
N THR A 28 6.03 4.59 18.18
CA THR A 28 5.40 3.56 19.00
C THR A 28 3.92 3.38 18.66
N ALA A 29 3.19 4.46 18.36
CA ALA A 29 1.79 4.39 17.96
C ALA A 29 1.59 3.67 16.63
N VAL A 30 2.38 4.03 15.60
CA VAL A 30 2.31 3.39 14.28
C VAL A 30 2.71 1.93 14.36
N SER A 31 3.79 1.60 15.07
CA SER A 31 4.23 0.21 15.25
C SER A 31 3.16 -0.64 15.94
N GLY A 32 2.52 -0.10 17.00
CA GLY A 32 1.42 -0.77 17.69
C GLY A 32 0.20 -0.96 16.79
N ALA A 33 -0.15 0.04 15.97
CA ALA A 33 -1.26 -0.04 15.03
C ALA A 33 -1.02 -1.11 13.95
N ILE A 34 0.19 -1.19 13.39
CA ILE A 34 0.57 -2.22 12.40
C ILE A 34 0.43 -3.62 13.00
N ALA A 35 0.91 -3.83 14.23
CA ALA A 35 0.80 -5.12 14.90
C ALA A 35 -0.66 -5.51 15.16
N ARG A 36 -1.48 -4.54 15.61
CA ARG A 36 -2.91 -4.73 15.86
C ARG A 36 -3.68 -5.04 14.56
N LEU A 37 -3.40 -4.34 13.47
CA LEU A 37 -4.06 -4.53 12.18
C LEU A 37 -4.03 -5.99 11.71
N GLN A 38 -2.92 -6.69 11.94
CA GLN A 38 -2.76 -8.11 11.58
C GLN A 38 -3.64 -9.06 12.42
N GLN A 39 -4.01 -8.66 13.64
CA GLN A 39 -4.92 -9.41 14.50
C GLN A 39 -6.38 -9.08 14.20
N ASP A 40 -6.64 -7.81 13.85
CA ASP A 40 -7.98 -7.31 13.55
C ASP A 40 -8.44 -7.63 12.12
N ALA A 41 -7.58 -8.25 11.28
CA ALA A 41 -7.92 -8.62 9.91
C ALA A 41 -9.26 -9.38 9.75
N PRO A 42 -9.60 -10.37 10.60
CA PRO A 42 -10.90 -11.07 10.52
C PRO A 42 -12.11 -10.17 10.78
N SER A 43 -11.91 -9.00 11.41
CA SER A 43 -12.97 -8.04 11.72
C SER A 43 -13.28 -7.07 10.57
N LEU A 44 -12.56 -7.16 9.44
CA LEU A 44 -12.84 -6.36 8.26
C LEU A 44 -14.30 -6.57 7.81
N SER A 45 -15.06 -5.48 7.72
CA SER A 45 -16.49 -5.50 7.42
C SER A 45 -16.86 -4.75 6.13
N VAL A 46 -15.87 -4.15 5.46
CA VAL A 46 -16.04 -3.38 4.23
C VAL A 46 -15.21 -3.99 3.11
N PRO A 47 -15.68 -3.96 1.85
CA PRO A 47 -14.87 -4.37 0.71
C PRO A 47 -13.55 -3.58 0.63
N LEU A 48 -12.45 -4.28 0.38
CA LEU A 48 -11.10 -3.75 0.33
C LEU A 48 -10.41 -4.16 -0.98
N LEU A 49 -9.93 -3.19 -1.75
CA LEU A 49 -8.91 -3.41 -2.76
C LEU A 49 -7.52 -3.25 -2.12
N LEU A 50 -6.77 -4.35 -2.02
CA LEU A 50 -5.40 -4.35 -1.50
C LEU A 50 -4.40 -4.40 -2.64
N MET A 51 -3.68 -3.30 -2.84
CA MET A 51 -2.68 -3.10 -3.90
C MET A 51 -1.27 -3.24 -3.32
N ILE A 52 -0.50 -4.22 -3.81
CA ILE A 52 0.81 -4.59 -3.24
C ILE A 52 1.93 -4.37 -4.26
N SER A 53 2.96 -3.63 -3.84
CA SER A 53 4.27 -3.55 -4.49
C SER A 53 5.13 -4.76 -4.11
N GLY A 54 5.39 -5.68 -5.04
CA GLY A 54 6.11 -6.91 -4.72
C GLY A 54 7.63 -6.74 -4.52
N ALA A 55 8.22 -5.66 -5.02
CA ALA A 55 9.63 -5.32 -4.83
C ALA A 55 9.84 -4.14 -3.88
N ASP A 56 8.87 -3.87 -3.01
CA ASP A 56 9.00 -2.88 -1.96
C ASP A 56 10.10 -3.27 -0.95
N ARG A 57 10.91 -2.27 -0.57
CA ARG A 57 11.99 -2.40 0.41
C ARG A 57 11.78 -1.50 1.62
N ILE A 58 10.65 -0.78 1.67
CA ILE A 58 10.25 0.13 2.75
C ILE A 58 9.21 -0.58 3.62
N VAL A 59 8.22 -1.22 3.01
CA VAL A 59 7.20 -2.03 3.69
C VAL A 59 7.34 -3.49 3.26
N ASP A 60 7.07 -4.43 4.18
CA ASP A 60 7.05 -5.89 3.90
C ASP A 60 5.81 -6.25 3.07
N PRO A 61 5.94 -6.63 1.78
CA PRO A 61 4.80 -7.01 0.94
C PRO A 61 4.09 -8.26 1.47
N GLU A 62 4.82 -9.18 2.09
CA GLU A 62 4.26 -10.41 2.63
C GLU A 62 3.41 -10.16 3.88
N ALA A 63 3.63 -9.06 4.60
CA ALA A 63 2.74 -8.64 5.68
C ALA A 63 1.34 -8.31 5.15
N SER A 64 1.25 -7.66 3.99
CA SER A 64 -0.02 -7.36 3.33
C SER A 64 -0.72 -8.65 2.85
N VAL A 65 0.04 -9.60 2.31
CA VAL A 65 -0.49 -10.94 1.93
C VAL A 65 -1.01 -11.69 3.16
N ARG A 66 -0.26 -11.68 4.27
CA ARG A 66 -0.70 -12.29 5.54
C ARG A 66 -1.99 -11.65 6.06
N PHE A 67 -2.12 -10.32 5.99
CA PHE A 67 -3.36 -9.64 6.34
C PHE A 67 -4.53 -10.15 5.49
N ALA A 68 -4.37 -10.18 4.18
CA ALA A 68 -5.41 -10.64 3.25
C ALA A 68 -5.84 -12.09 3.52
N SER A 69 -4.90 -12.98 3.85
CA SER A 69 -5.20 -14.39 4.18
C SER A 69 -6.02 -14.59 5.46
N ARG A 70 -6.02 -13.59 6.36
CA ARG A 70 -6.76 -13.62 7.64
C ARG A 70 -8.08 -12.86 7.58
N ALA A 71 -8.22 -11.96 6.61
CA ALA A 71 -9.45 -11.21 6.39
C ALA A 71 -10.51 -12.09 5.70
N PRO A 72 -11.81 -11.73 5.78
CA PRO A 72 -12.86 -12.44 5.06
C PRO A 72 -12.59 -12.41 3.55
N ALA A 73 -12.37 -13.58 2.95
CA ALA A 73 -11.90 -13.70 1.56
C ALA A 73 -12.84 -13.03 0.54
N GLN A 74 -14.16 -13.01 0.81
CA GLN A 74 -15.15 -12.38 -0.04
C GLN A 74 -15.10 -10.84 -0.04
N LEU A 75 -14.40 -10.23 0.93
CA LEU A 75 -14.27 -8.78 1.05
C LEU A 75 -12.94 -8.25 0.51
N VAL A 76 -11.95 -9.11 0.24
CA VAL A 76 -10.62 -8.67 -0.16
C VAL A 76 -10.35 -8.99 -1.63
N ASP A 77 -10.22 -7.95 -2.42
CA ASP A 77 -9.67 -7.99 -3.77
C ASP A 77 -8.17 -7.68 -3.70
N LEU A 78 -7.30 -8.68 -3.86
CA LEU A 78 -5.85 -8.49 -3.81
C LEU A 78 -5.27 -8.40 -5.22
N VAL A 79 -4.37 -7.45 -5.43
CA VAL A 79 -3.53 -7.36 -6.63
C VAL A 79 -2.09 -7.07 -6.23
N ARG A 80 -1.14 -7.75 -6.88
CA ARG A 80 0.29 -7.59 -6.64
C ARG A 80 1.03 -7.35 -7.94
N TRP A 81 1.92 -6.36 -7.94
CA TRP A 81 2.85 -6.12 -9.04
C TRP A 81 4.27 -6.44 -8.57
N ASP A 82 4.80 -7.59 -8.98
CA ASP A 82 6.06 -8.13 -8.45
C ASP A 82 7.26 -7.21 -8.64
N GLY A 83 7.31 -6.48 -9.76
CA GLY A 83 8.43 -5.57 -10.07
C GLY A 83 8.30 -4.15 -9.52
N PHE A 84 7.17 -3.80 -8.90
CA PHE A 84 6.89 -2.43 -8.49
C PHE A 84 7.55 -2.12 -7.15
N PHE A 85 8.08 -0.89 -7.02
CA PHE A 85 8.61 -0.38 -5.76
C PHE A 85 7.50 0.33 -4.97
N HIS A 86 7.87 0.98 -3.87
CA HIS A 86 6.95 1.47 -2.83
C HIS A 86 5.77 2.30 -3.34
N GLU A 87 5.99 3.22 -4.28
CA GLU A 87 4.96 4.13 -4.77
C GLU A 87 4.32 3.62 -6.07
N VAL A 88 3.41 2.64 -5.98
CA VAL A 88 2.74 2.03 -7.17
C VAL A 88 2.15 3.04 -8.15
N PHE A 89 1.62 4.16 -7.65
CA PHE A 89 1.01 5.21 -8.47
C PHE A 89 2.02 6.11 -9.19
N ASN A 90 3.29 6.06 -8.80
CA ASN A 90 4.39 6.81 -9.40
C ASN A 90 5.37 5.90 -10.15
N GLU A 91 4.99 4.65 -10.41
CA GLU A 91 5.75 3.74 -11.26
C GLU A 91 5.59 4.13 -12.75
N PRO A 92 6.56 3.79 -13.63
CA PRO A 92 6.45 4.05 -15.06
C PRO A 92 5.19 3.45 -15.70
N ASP A 93 4.71 2.33 -15.17
CA ASP A 93 3.53 1.60 -15.64
C ASP A 93 2.25 1.94 -14.82
N ARG A 94 2.21 3.13 -14.19
CA ARG A 94 1.14 3.56 -13.27
C ARG A 94 -0.27 3.49 -13.85
N GLU A 95 -0.46 3.60 -15.17
CA GLU A 95 -1.81 3.48 -15.77
C GLU A 95 -2.44 2.12 -15.45
N THR A 96 -1.64 1.07 -15.29
CA THR A 96 -2.15 -0.26 -14.92
C THR A 96 -2.74 -0.28 -13.50
N VAL A 97 -2.17 0.49 -12.59
CA VAL A 97 -2.62 0.62 -11.19
C VAL A 97 -3.89 1.45 -11.13
N PHE A 98 -3.91 2.61 -11.79
CA PHE A 98 -5.10 3.47 -11.86
C PHE A 98 -6.28 2.73 -12.49
N ARG A 99 -6.07 2.05 -13.62
CA ARG A 99 -7.11 1.24 -14.26
C ARG A 99 -7.67 0.17 -13.33
N ARG A 100 -6.82 -0.56 -12.60
CA ARG A 100 -7.28 -1.59 -11.64
C ARG A 100 -8.14 -1.00 -10.53
N MET A 101 -7.77 0.17 -10.02
CA MET A 101 -8.53 0.91 -9.01
C MET A 101 -9.89 1.38 -9.57
N GLU A 102 -9.90 1.97 -10.76
CA GLU A 102 -11.11 2.44 -11.43
C GLU A 102 -12.09 1.29 -11.72
N GLU A 103 -11.60 0.17 -12.26
CA GLU A 103 -12.39 -1.05 -12.50
C GLU A 103 -13.04 -1.55 -11.21
N TRP A 104 -12.30 -1.53 -10.09
CA TRP A 104 -12.82 -1.95 -8.79
C TRP A 104 -13.90 -1.01 -8.24
N LEU A 105 -13.68 0.31 -8.36
CA LEU A 105 -14.65 1.32 -7.94
C LEU A 105 -15.93 1.26 -8.79
N ALA A 106 -15.80 1.16 -10.12
CA ALA A 106 -16.94 1.10 -11.03
C ALA A 106 -17.82 -0.15 -10.82
N ALA A 107 -17.23 -1.26 -10.40
CA ALA A 107 -17.96 -2.48 -10.05
C ALA A 107 -18.78 -2.35 -8.74
N ARG A 108 -18.53 -1.32 -7.92
CA ARG A 108 -19.11 -1.14 -6.57
C ARG A 108 -19.86 0.17 -6.36
N GLY A 109 -19.67 1.15 -7.24
CA GLY A 109 -20.32 2.45 -7.20
C GLY A 109 -21.69 2.51 -7.89
N ARG A 110 -22.44 1.41 -7.93
CA ARG A 110 -23.84 1.39 -8.41
C ARG A 110 -24.80 1.22 -7.26
#